data_AF-H0HQZ3-F1
#
_entry.id   AF-H0HQZ3-F1
#
_cell.length_a   1.000
_cell.length_b   1.000
_cell.length_c   1.000
_cell.angle_alpha   90.00
_cell.angle_beta   90.00
_cell.angle_gamma   90.00
#
_symmetry.space_group_name_H-M   'P 1'
#
loop_
_entity.id
_entity.type
_entity.pdbx_description
1 polymer ?
#
loop_
_entity_poly.entity_id
_entity_poly.type
_entity_poly.pdbx_seq_one_letter_code
_entity_poly.pdbx_strand_id
1 'polypeptide(L)'
;MTEAKTPTVPLKPGYYWAKWRIAADGTHEGDELTPSDTWEIVQVNKNIVDWEDNPEEHEALSVAVTGVLETQWRDCFVWGPKVADLGSTKPVLSVGTFDEMKKALTAASHALRSYQYGNSAPDLAQSTADLCDAALSGTSNAVEPCLSGAEKKAQGQRCGCRGSDDYCPCQNAPDRETRRARTALAARKED
;
A
#
# COMPACT_ATOMS: atom_id res chain seq x y z
N MET A 1 11.04 -28.07 28.50
CA MET A 1 10.35 -28.58 27.31
C MET A 1 8.90 -28.13 27.43
N THR A 2 8.52 -27.04 26.76
CA THR A 2 7.11 -26.61 26.68
C THR A 2 6.36 -27.59 25.80
N GLU A 3 5.33 -28.25 26.33
CA GLU A 3 4.37 -29.01 25.54
C GLU A 3 3.88 -28.15 24.38
N ALA A 4 4.18 -28.56 23.15
CA ALA A 4 3.67 -27.89 21.96
C ALA A 4 2.15 -28.14 21.92
N LYS A 5 1.38 -27.11 22.27
CA LYS A 5 -0.08 -27.12 22.11
C LYS A 5 -0.39 -27.53 20.68
N THR A 6 -1.10 -28.66 20.51
CA THR A 6 -1.49 -29.16 19.19
C THR A 6 -2.21 -28.03 18.44
N PRO A 7 -1.69 -27.62 17.27
CA PRO A 7 -2.29 -26.51 16.55
C PRO A 7 -3.72 -26.88 16.15
N THR A 8 -4.67 -26.07 16.58
CA THR A 8 -6.10 -26.28 16.34
C THR A 8 -6.45 -25.75 14.96
N VAL A 9 -7.22 -26.54 14.20
CA VAL A 9 -7.76 -26.13 12.90
C VAL A 9 -8.55 -24.81 13.07
N PRO A 10 -8.35 -23.80 12.21
CA PRO A 10 -9.06 -22.53 12.30
C PRO A 10 -10.57 -22.70 12.19
N LEU A 11 -11.30 -22.18 13.17
CA LEU A 11 -12.77 -22.12 13.18
C LEU A 11 -13.31 -20.74 12.83
N LYS A 12 -12.45 -19.81 12.38
CA LYS A 12 -12.83 -18.42 12.06
C LYS A 12 -11.99 -17.90 10.88
N PRO A 13 -12.57 -17.06 10.01
CA PRO A 13 -11.82 -16.35 8.96
C PRO A 13 -10.65 -15.54 9.54
N GLY A 14 -9.58 -15.40 8.75
CA GLY A 14 -8.37 -14.71 9.18
C GLY A 14 -7.14 -15.10 8.38
N TYR A 15 -6.01 -14.50 8.73
CA TYR A 15 -4.69 -14.87 8.23
C TYR A 15 -4.01 -15.78 9.26
N TYR A 16 -3.46 -16.89 8.82
CA TYR A 16 -2.84 -17.91 9.67
C TYR A 16 -1.54 -18.39 9.05
N TRP A 17 -0.58 -18.76 9.88
CA TRP A 17 0.54 -19.58 9.42
C TRP A 17 0.04 -20.98 9.13
N ALA A 18 0.44 -21.56 8.00
CA ALA A 18 0.11 -22.94 7.64
C ALA A 18 1.25 -23.58 6.83
N LYS A 19 1.27 -24.92 6.80
CA LYS A 19 2.00 -25.72 5.80
C LYS A 19 1.02 -26.52 4.98
N TRP A 20 1.08 -26.40 3.66
CA TRP A 20 0.19 -27.11 2.76
C TRP A 20 0.64 -28.56 2.60
N ARG A 21 -0.18 -29.54 3.02
CA ARG A 21 0.19 -30.95 3.06
C ARG A 21 -0.28 -31.74 1.86
N ILE A 22 -1.51 -31.49 1.43
CA ILE A 22 -2.22 -32.26 0.41
C ILE A 22 -3.06 -31.27 -0.37
N ALA A 23 -2.95 -31.25 -1.70
CA ALA A 23 -3.79 -30.42 -2.53
C ALA A 23 -5.24 -30.95 -2.55
N ALA A 24 -6.23 -30.06 -2.65
CA ALA A 24 -7.61 -30.46 -2.87
C ALA A 24 -7.78 -31.13 -4.25
N ASP A 25 -8.77 -32.00 -4.38
CA ASP A 25 -9.04 -32.70 -5.63
C ASP A 25 -9.24 -31.73 -6.80
N GLY A 26 -8.54 -31.97 -7.91
CA GLY A 26 -8.60 -31.15 -9.11
C GLY A 26 -7.70 -29.91 -9.10
N THR A 27 -6.89 -29.70 -8.05
CA THR A 27 -5.89 -28.61 -8.02
C THR A 27 -4.82 -28.82 -9.09
N HIS A 28 -4.62 -27.82 -9.95
CA HIS A 28 -3.56 -27.88 -10.96
C HIS A 28 -2.19 -27.94 -10.28
N GLU A 29 -1.33 -28.87 -10.74
CA GLU A 29 0.03 -29.07 -10.18
C GLU A 29 0.06 -29.39 -8.66
N GLY A 30 -1.06 -29.85 -8.09
CA GLY A 30 -1.17 -30.11 -6.65
C GLY A 30 -0.10 -31.07 -6.10
N ASP A 31 0.26 -32.11 -6.87
CA ASP A 31 1.30 -33.09 -6.50
C ASP A 31 2.73 -32.52 -6.56
N GLU A 32 2.95 -31.44 -7.31
CA GLU A 32 4.25 -30.77 -7.39
C GLU A 32 4.41 -29.72 -6.27
N LEU A 33 3.29 -29.11 -5.85
CA LEU A 33 3.25 -28.08 -4.81
C LEU A 33 3.07 -28.64 -3.40
N THR A 34 2.62 -29.90 -3.26
CA THR A 34 2.37 -30.55 -1.97
C THR A 34 3.08 -31.91 -1.81
N PRO A 35 3.58 -32.24 -0.61
CA PRO A 35 3.60 -31.42 0.59
C PRO A 35 4.63 -30.29 0.52
N SER A 36 4.26 -29.12 1.05
CA SER A 36 5.16 -28.00 1.27
C SER A 36 5.81 -28.10 2.64
N ASP A 37 7.14 -28.02 2.68
CA ASP A 37 7.91 -28.01 3.93
C ASP A 37 8.02 -26.61 4.55
N THR A 38 7.58 -25.56 3.84
CA THR A 38 7.66 -24.17 4.28
C THR A 38 6.41 -23.71 5.00
N TRP A 39 6.58 -22.88 6.03
CA TRP A 39 5.48 -22.14 6.63
C TRP A 39 5.17 -20.91 5.78
N GLU A 40 3.91 -20.73 5.44
CA GLU A 40 3.42 -19.56 4.70
C GLU A 40 2.17 -18.97 5.38
N ILE A 41 1.89 -17.70 5.09
CA ILE A 41 0.66 -17.06 5.55
C ILE A 41 -0.42 -17.33 4.52
N VAL A 42 -1.47 -18.03 4.94
CA VAL A 42 -2.66 -18.30 4.13
C VAL A 42 -3.85 -17.50 4.63
N GLN A 43 -4.79 -17.22 3.73
CA GLN A 43 -6.03 -16.53 4.06
C GLN A 43 -7.17 -17.54 4.17
N VAL A 44 -7.79 -17.63 5.35
CA VAL A 44 -9.01 -18.42 5.60
C VAL A 44 -10.23 -17.54 5.37
N ASN A 45 -11.08 -17.94 4.43
CA ASN A 45 -12.26 -17.23 3.96
C ASN A 45 -13.55 -17.92 4.40
N LYS A 46 -14.64 -17.14 4.43
CA LYS A 46 -16.00 -17.67 4.51
C LYS A 46 -16.35 -18.30 3.17
N ASN A 47 -16.82 -19.54 3.17
CA ASN A 47 -17.22 -20.23 1.94
C ASN A 47 -18.75 -20.42 1.87
N ILE A 48 -19.39 -20.75 3.00
CA ILE A 48 -20.86 -20.86 3.11
C ILE A 48 -21.41 -19.63 3.85
N VAL A 49 -22.63 -19.20 3.49
CA VAL A 49 -23.30 -18.02 4.08
C VAL A 49 -23.47 -18.18 5.60
N ASP A 50 -23.91 -19.36 6.06
CA ASP A 50 -24.24 -19.66 7.45
C ASP A 50 -23.13 -20.46 8.17
N TRP A 51 -21.86 -20.24 7.79
CA TRP A 51 -20.71 -20.95 8.38
C TRP A 51 -20.61 -20.81 9.91
N GLU A 52 -21.22 -19.78 10.51
CA GLU A 52 -21.19 -19.53 11.96
C GLU A 52 -22.00 -20.54 12.76
N ASP A 53 -23.04 -21.14 12.14
CA ASP A 53 -23.87 -22.15 12.77
C ASP A 53 -23.16 -23.50 12.86
N ASN A 54 -22.28 -23.79 11.91
CA ASN A 54 -21.49 -25.02 11.87
C ASN A 54 -20.05 -24.80 11.35
N PRO A 55 -19.18 -24.13 12.13
CA PRO A 55 -17.84 -23.78 11.67
C PRO A 55 -16.89 -24.98 11.55
N GLU A 56 -17.28 -26.15 12.05
CA GLU A 56 -16.50 -27.40 11.93
C GLU A 56 -16.76 -28.12 10.61
N GLU A 57 -17.84 -27.78 9.90
CA GLU A 57 -18.15 -28.36 8.60
C GLU A 57 -17.02 -28.08 7.60
N HIS A 58 -16.60 -29.12 6.90
CA HIS A 58 -15.41 -29.11 6.04
C HIS A 58 -15.42 -27.93 5.05
N GLU A 59 -16.57 -27.71 4.42
CA GLU A 59 -16.78 -26.67 3.41
C GLU A 59 -17.22 -25.32 3.99
N ALA A 60 -17.36 -25.16 5.32
CA ALA A 60 -17.76 -23.90 5.93
C ALA A 60 -16.75 -22.76 5.63
N LEU A 61 -15.46 -23.10 5.61
CA LEU A 61 -14.36 -22.19 5.38
C LEU A 61 -13.43 -22.72 4.29
N SER A 62 -12.95 -21.82 3.42
CA SER A 62 -11.96 -22.12 2.39
C SER A 62 -10.62 -21.48 2.71
N VAL A 63 -9.54 -22.00 2.12
CA VAL A 63 -8.17 -21.48 2.28
C VAL A 63 -7.66 -21.01 0.93
N ALA A 64 -7.22 -19.76 0.85
CA ALA A 64 -6.54 -19.22 -0.31
C ALA A 64 -5.01 -19.33 -0.12
N VAL A 65 -4.37 -20.02 -1.05
CA VAL A 65 -2.90 -20.18 -1.15
C VAL A 65 -2.40 -19.32 -2.30
N THR A 66 -1.28 -18.62 -2.11
CA THR A 66 -0.77 -17.70 -3.13
C THR A 66 -0.34 -18.48 -4.37
N GLY A 67 -0.90 -18.13 -5.52
CA GLY A 67 -0.58 -18.78 -6.81
C GLY A 67 -1.42 -20.00 -7.14
N VAL A 68 -2.33 -20.42 -6.25
CA VAL A 68 -3.26 -21.54 -6.47
C VAL A 68 -4.64 -20.98 -6.74
N LEU A 69 -5.25 -21.37 -7.87
CA LEU A 69 -6.56 -20.86 -8.27
C LEU A 69 -7.71 -21.63 -7.61
N GLU A 70 -7.49 -22.91 -7.36
CA GLU A 70 -8.48 -23.83 -6.83
C GLU A 70 -8.64 -23.66 -5.32
N THR A 71 -9.89 -23.78 -4.87
CA THR A 71 -10.26 -23.74 -3.46
C THR A 71 -9.57 -24.86 -2.69
N GLN A 72 -8.86 -24.50 -1.62
CA GLN A 72 -8.28 -25.47 -0.69
C GLN A 72 -9.10 -25.56 0.59
N TRP A 73 -9.06 -26.74 1.23
CA TRP A 73 -9.83 -27.05 2.43
C TRP A 73 -8.97 -27.05 3.68
N ARG A 74 -9.57 -26.93 4.86
CA ARG A 74 -8.78 -26.70 6.09
C ARG A 74 -7.98 -27.92 6.55
N ASP A 75 -8.43 -29.12 6.23
CA ASP A 75 -7.76 -30.38 6.55
C ASP A 75 -6.53 -30.67 5.67
N CYS A 76 -6.40 -29.97 4.54
CA CYS A 76 -5.22 -29.99 3.67
C CYS A 76 -3.95 -29.40 4.31
N PHE A 77 -4.01 -28.83 5.52
CA PHE A 77 -2.92 -28.05 6.10
C PHE A 77 -2.49 -28.52 7.50
N VAL A 78 -1.20 -28.30 7.82
CA VAL A 78 -0.76 -28.16 9.22
C VAL A 78 -0.91 -26.70 9.61
N TRP A 79 -1.64 -26.43 10.67
CA TRP A 79 -1.88 -25.06 11.12
C TRP A 79 -0.84 -24.57 12.11
N GLY A 80 -0.59 -23.26 12.08
CA GLY A 80 0.23 -22.53 13.01
C GLY A 80 -0.57 -21.43 13.70
N PRO A 81 0.11 -20.48 14.37
CA PRO A 81 -0.56 -19.38 15.03
C PRO A 81 -1.36 -18.49 14.07
N LYS A 82 -2.47 -17.93 14.58
CA LYS A 82 -3.22 -16.86 13.90
C LYS A 82 -2.36 -15.60 13.80
N VAL A 83 -2.35 -14.99 12.63
CA VAL A 83 -1.62 -13.75 12.33
C VAL A 83 -2.52 -12.53 12.50
N ALA A 84 -3.68 -12.53 11.84
CA ALA A 84 -4.61 -11.39 11.83
C ALA A 84 -6.06 -11.81 11.55
N ASP A 85 -7.00 -10.93 11.89
CA ASP A 85 -8.43 -11.09 11.58
C ASP A 85 -8.70 -10.67 10.12
N LEU A 86 -9.56 -11.41 9.41
CA LEU A 86 -9.98 -11.04 8.06
C LEU A 86 -10.96 -9.88 8.15
N GLY A 87 -10.65 -8.76 7.49
CA GLY A 87 -11.51 -7.57 7.55
C GLY A 87 -11.39 -6.78 8.85
N SER A 88 -10.40 -7.05 9.72
CA SER A 88 -10.10 -6.07 10.77
C SER A 88 -9.54 -4.81 10.12
N THR A 89 -10.43 -3.85 9.89
CA THR A 89 -10.09 -2.44 9.76
C THR A 89 -9.67 -1.85 11.10
N LYS A 90 -9.33 -2.69 12.10
CA LYS A 90 -8.50 -2.23 13.21
C LYS A 90 -7.33 -1.54 12.53
N PRO A 91 -7.17 -0.22 12.67
CA PRO A 91 -6.01 0.43 12.14
C PRO A 91 -4.85 -0.39 12.68
N VAL A 92 -3.99 -0.87 11.77
CA VAL A 92 -2.63 -1.27 12.15
C VAL A 92 -2.24 -0.25 13.20
N LEU A 93 -1.81 -0.68 14.39
CA LEU A 93 -1.33 0.21 15.43
C LEU A 93 -0.11 0.96 14.87
N SER A 94 -0.37 1.98 14.04
CA SER A 94 0.54 2.98 13.49
C SER A 94 0.58 4.19 14.41
N VAL A 95 0.16 4.01 15.67
CA VAL A 95 0.18 5.06 16.70
C VAL A 95 1.62 5.30 17.21
N GLY A 96 2.62 4.58 16.70
CA GLY A 96 4.04 4.94 16.86
C GLY A 96 4.63 5.68 15.65
N THR A 97 4.26 5.30 14.43
CA THR A 97 5.18 5.52 13.31
C THR A 97 5.16 6.94 12.74
N PHE A 98 4.02 7.65 12.66
CA PHE A 98 4.04 8.98 12.05
C PHE A 98 4.76 10.01 12.92
N ASP A 99 4.45 10.07 14.21
CA ASP A 99 5.10 11.00 15.13
C ASP A 99 6.57 10.63 15.38
N GLU A 100 6.92 9.34 15.42
CA GLU A 100 8.31 8.90 15.52
C GLU A 100 9.08 9.15 14.22
N MET A 101 8.48 8.92 13.05
CA MET A 101 9.08 9.31 11.77
C MET A 101 9.25 10.83 11.67
N LYS A 102 8.26 11.61 12.10
CA LYS A 102 8.34 13.07 12.14
C LYS A 102 9.44 13.55 13.09
N LYS A 103 9.60 12.92 14.25
CA LYS A 103 10.71 13.18 15.19
C LYS A 103 12.07 12.80 14.60
N ALA A 104 12.18 11.64 13.96
CA ALA A 104 13.42 11.18 13.34
C ALA A 104 13.84 12.07 12.17
N LEU A 105 12.89 12.48 11.33
CA LEU A 105 13.12 13.34 10.18
C LEU A 105 13.47 14.78 10.60
N THR A 106 12.81 15.29 11.65
CA THR A 106 13.19 16.56 12.29
C THR A 106 14.61 16.51 12.86
N ALA A 107 14.98 15.43 13.54
CA ALA A 107 16.33 15.25 14.09
C ALA A 107 17.40 15.17 12.97
N ALA A 108 17.10 14.49 11.87
CA ALA A 108 17.97 14.44 10.70
C ALA A 108 18.16 15.82 10.06
N SER A 109 17.08 16.60 9.87
CA SER A 109 17.15 17.97 9.35
C SER A 109 18.05 18.86 10.22
N HIS A 110 17.88 18.83 11.54
CA HIS A 110 18.72 19.60 12.46
C HIS A 110 20.20 19.17 12.45
N ALA A 111 20.47 17.87 12.40
CA ALA A 111 21.83 17.37 12.29
C ALA A 111 22.51 17.86 10.99
N LEU A 112 21.80 17.78 9.86
CA LEU A 112 22.28 18.26 8.56
C LEU A 112 22.54 19.77 8.53
N ARG A 113 21.65 20.57 9.13
CA ARG A 113 21.84 22.02 9.27
C ARG A 113 23.04 22.37 10.16
N SER A 114 23.32 21.58 11.19
CA SER A 114 24.53 21.75 12.00
C SER A 114 25.81 21.53 11.17
N TYR A 115 25.79 20.58 10.23
CA TYR A 115 26.91 20.32 9.33
C TYR A 115 27.17 21.43 8.29
N GLN A 116 26.21 22.33 8.03
CA GLN A 116 26.41 23.48 7.11
C GLN A 116 27.53 24.41 7.57
N TYR A 117 27.89 24.41 8.86
CA TYR A 117 28.86 25.33 9.44
C TYR A 117 30.20 24.69 9.77
N GLY A 118 30.46 23.44 9.35
CA GLY A 118 31.69 22.74 9.75
C GLY A 118 32.14 21.55 8.91
N ASN A 119 31.55 21.28 7.73
CA ASN A 119 31.89 20.13 6.90
C ASN A 119 32.24 20.50 5.45
N SER A 120 32.90 19.61 4.72
CA SER A 120 33.44 19.84 3.37
C SER A 120 32.42 19.71 2.23
N ALA A 121 31.14 19.46 2.53
CA ALA A 121 30.05 19.39 1.54
C ALA A 121 28.77 20.11 2.03
N PRO A 122 28.83 21.44 2.27
CA PRO A 122 27.71 22.21 2.82
C PRO A 122 26.48 22.20 1.91
N ASP A 123 26.69 22.18 0.59
CA ASP A 123 25.61 22.17 -0.41
C ASP A 123 24.79 20.86 -0.36
N LEU A 124 25.46 19.72 -0.17
CA LEU A 124 24.79 18.42 -0.03
C LEU A 124 24.00 18.34 1.28
N ALA A 125 24.57 18.84 2.37
CA ALA A 125 23.89 18.89 3.66
C ALA A 125 22.65 19.79 3.61
N GLN A 126 22.75 20.95 2.94
CA GLN A 126 21.62 21.86 2.71
C GLN A 126 20.52 21.20 1.89
N SER A 127 20.86 20.63 0.73
CA SER A 127 19.88 19.97 -0.14
C SER A 127 19.15 18.82 0.56
N THR A 128 19.85 18.06 1.42
CA THR A 128 19.23 16.95 2.16
C THR A 128 18.32 17.44 3.28
N ALA A 129 18.69 18.54 3.97
CA ALA A 129 17.84 19.14 5.00
C ALA A 129 16.54 19.73 4.41
N ASP A 130 16.63 20.41 3.27
CA ASP A 130 15.48 21.00 2.59
C ASP A 130 14.47 19.92 2.14
N LEU A 131 14.94 18.75 1.69
CA LEU A 131 14.09 17.60 1.37
C LEU A 131 13.36 17.04 2.61
N CYS A 132 14.04 16.96 3.75
CA CYS A 132 13.44 16.52 5.01
C CYS A 132 12.36 17.51 5.46
N ASP A 133 12.62 18.80 5.38
CA ASP A 133 11.67 19.86 5.76
C ASP A 133 10.44 19.86 4.84
N ALA A 134 10.63 19.64 3.53
CA ALA A 134 9.52 19.48 2.58
C ALA A 134 8.63 18.28 2.94
N ALA A 135 9.22 17.11 3.23
CA ALA A 135 8.47 15.93 3.66
C ALA A 135 7.75 16.15 5.01
N LEU A 136 8.35 16.88 5.95
CA LEU A 136 7.74 17.26 7.23
C LEU A 136 6.58 18.26 7.09
N SER A 137 6.63 19.14 6.08
CA SER A 137 5.60 20.14 5.82
C SER A 137 4.27 19.55 5.35
N GLY A 138 4.23 18.25 5.08
CA GLY A 138 3.00 17.59 4.61
C GLY A 138 2.55 18.10 3.25
N THR A 139 3.45 18.69 2.45
CA THR A 139 3.22 18.81 1.02
C THR A 139 3.17 17.39 0.46
N SER A 140 1.95 16.86 0.45
CA SER A 140 1.54 15.90 -0.55
C SER A 140 2.17 16.35 -1.87
N ASN A 141 2.67 15.40 -2.65
CA ASN A 141 2.70 15.61 -4.08
C ASN A 141 1.25 15.94 -4.48
N ALA A 142 0.87 17.21 -4.41
CA ALA A 142 -0.40 17.69 -4.88
C ALA A 142 -0.34 17.40 -6.36
N VAL A 143 -0.99 16.30 -6.75
CA VAL A 143 -1.18 15.94 -8.14
C VAL A 143 -1.66 17.21 -8.81
N GLU A 144 -0.80 17.79 -9.67
CA GLU A 144 -1.05 19.10 -10.25
C GLU A 144 -2.43 19.04 -10.90
N PRO A 145 -3.41 19.86 -10.45
CA PRO A 145 -4.80 19.66 -10.85
C PRO A 145 -4.92 19.71 -12.38
N CYS A 146 -5.71 18.78 -12.93
CA CYS A 146 -6.01 18.75 -14.35
C CYS A 146 -6.42 20.13 -14.87
N LEU A 147 -6.11 20.41 -16.13
CA LEU A 147 -6.52 21.64 -16.79
C LEU A 147 -8.06 21.75 -16.78
N SER A 148 -8.57 22.89 -16.31
CA SER A 148 -9.97 23.25 -16.50
C SER A 148 -10.28 23.44 -17.99
N GLY A 149 -11.55 23.39 -18.40
CA GLY A 149 -11.93 23.59 -19.81
C GLY A 149 -11.44 24.93 -20.40
N ALA A 150 -11.40 25.99 -19.59
CA ALA A 150 -10.87 27.28 -20.00
C ALA A 150 -9.36 27.25 -20.20
N GLU A 151 -8.62 26.59 -19.30
CA GLU A 151 -7.17 26.45 -19.41
C GLU A 151 -6.78 25.54 -20.59
N LYS A 152 -7.51 24.44 -20.81
CA LYS A 152 -7.34 23.56 -21.98
C LYS A 152 -7.46 24.33 -23.29
N LYS A 153 -8.51 25.15 -23.41
CA LYS A 153 -8.75 26.01 -24.59
C LYS A 153 -7.65 27.05 -24.78
N ALA A 154 -7.24 27.75 -23.71
CA ALA A 154 -6.20 28.77 -23.78
C ALA A 154 -4.82 28.17 -24.12
N GLN A 155 -4.49 27.02 -23.54
CA GLN A 155 -3.25 26.29 -23.82
C GLN A 155 -3.26 25.68 -25.23
N GLY A 156 -4.41 25.18 -25.67
CA GLY A 156 -4.61 24.69 -27.03
C GLY A 156 -4.31 25.75 -28.09
N GLN A 157 -4.69 27.02 -27.86
CA GLN A 157 -4.42 28.13 -28.78
C GLN A 157 -2.92 28.41 -29.00
N ARG A 158 -2.07 28.07 -28.02
CA ARG A 158 -0.61 28.22 -28.12
C ARG A 158 0.08 27.01 -28.74
N CYS A 159 -0.60 25.87 -28.79
CA CYS A 159 -0.09 24.63 -29.36
C CYS A 159 -0.51 24.47 -30.82
N GLY A 160 0.25 23.69 -31.59
CA GLY A 160 -0.10 23.30 -32.96
C GLY A 160 -1.44 22.56 -33.06
N CYS A 161 -1.90 21.92 -31.98
CA CYS A 161 -3.20 21.22 -31.97
C CYS A 161 -4.41 22.16 -31.95
N ARG A 162 -4.23 23.46 -31.64
CA ARG A 162 -5.32 24.45 -31.53
C ARG A 162 -6.48 24.02 -30.59
N GLY A 163 -6.23 23.07 -29.70
CA GLY A 163 -7.22 22.50 -28.80
C GLY A 163 -8.24 21.55 -29.46
N SER A 164 -7.98 21.06 -30.68
CA SER A 164 -8.89 20.12 -31.38
C SER A 164 -8.53 18.64 -31.21
N ASP A 165 -7.37 18.33 -30.62
CA ASP A 165 -6.89 16.96 -30.42
C ASP A 165 -6.82 16.63 -28.92
N ASP A 166 -7.75 15.77 -28.47
CA ASP A 166 -7.87 15.32 -27.08
C ASP A 166 -6.70 14.44 -26.63
N TYR A 167 -5.92 13.90 -27.57
CA TYR A 167 -4.73 13.10 -27.29
C TYR A 167 -3.44 13.92 -27.33
N CYS A 168 -3.53 15.21 -27.66
CA CYS A 168 -2.35 16.05 -27.69
C CYS A 168 -1.74 16.17 -26.29
N PRO A 169 -0.44 15.87 -26.09
CA PRO A 169 0.20 15.92 -24.77
C PRO A 169 0.06 17.27 -24.05
N CYS A 170 -0.08 18.37 -24.81
CA CYS A 170 -0.31 19.70 -24.24
C CYS A 170 -1.68 19.87 -23.55
N GLN A 171 -2.63 18.94 -23.70
CA GLN A 171 -3.95 19.02 -23.05
C GLN A 171 -4.01 18.25 -21.73
N ASN A 172 -2.93 17.53 -21.38
CA ASN A 172 -2.89 16.63 -20.23
C ASN A 172 -2.09 17.18 -19.04
N ALA A 173 -1.23 18.18 -19.27
CA ALA A 173 -0.48 18.84 -18.21
C ALA A 173 -0.41 20.36 -18.45
N PRO A 174 -0.49 21.20 -17.40
CA PRO A 174 -0.38 22.65 -17.55
C PRO A 174 1.01 23.06 -18.01
N ASP A 175 1.05 23.94 -19.01
CA ASP A 175 2.31 24.53 -19.48
C ASP A 175 2.84 25.62 -18.53
N ARG A 176 4.00 26.17 -18.86
CA ARG A 176 4.66 27.22 -18.08
C ARG A 176 3.79 28.47 -17.90
N GLU A 177 3.02 28.84 -18.90
CA GLU A 177 2.17 30.04 -18.84
C GLU A 177 0.95 29.82 -17.98
N THR A 178 0.30 28.65 -18.11
CA THR A 178 -0.82 28.25 -17.27
C THR A 178 -0.42 28.21 -15.80
N ARG A 179 0.76 27.67 -15.47
CA ARG A 179 1.28 27.70 -14.09
C ARG A 179 1.48 29.11 -13.55
N ARG A 180 2.06 30.01 -14.35
CA ARG A 180 2.23 31.43 -13.97
C ARG A 180 0.88 32.12 -13.71
N ALA A 181 -0.11 31.86 -14.55
CA ALA A 181 -1.45 32.40 -14.39
C ALA A 181 -2.12 31.89 -13.10
N ARG A 182 -1.98 30.59 -12.77
CA ARG A 182 -2.46 30.01 -11.51
C ARG A 182 -1.83 30.69 -10.30
N THR A 183 -0.51 30.86 -10.29
CA THR A 183 0.20 31.55 -9.21
C THR A 183 -0.28 32.99 -9.04
N ALA A 184 -0.45 33.73 -10.13
CA ALA A 184 -0.94 35.12 -10.08
C ALA A 184 -2.39 35.23 -9.57
N LEU A 185 -3.25 34.26 -9.91
CA LEU A 185 -4.62 34.20 -9.39
C LEU A 185 -4.68 33.82 -7.91
N ALA A 186 -3.81 32.90 -7.47
CA ALA A 186 -3.72 32.52 -6.06
C ALA A 186 -3.30 33.72 -5.20
N ALA A 187 -2.26 34.45 -5.61
CA ALA A 187 -1.78 35.64 -4.90
C ALA A 187 -2.87 36.72 -4.72
N ARG A 188 -3.76 36.91 -5.71
CA ARG A 188 -4.88 37.87 -5.64
C ARG A 188 -6.02 37.47 -4.71
N LYS A 189 -6.12 36.20 -4.33
CA LYS A 189 -7.17 35.72 -3.43
C LYS A 189 -6.77 35.85 -1.96
N GLU A 190 -5.51 36.12 -1.70
CA GLU A 190 -4.93 36.26 -0.35
C GLU A 190 -4.92 37.72 0.12
N ASP A 191 -5.22 38.67 -0.78
CA ASP A 191 -5.47 40.10 -0.50
C ASP A 191 -6.97 40.36 -0.24
#